data_AF-A0A258CP07-F1
#
_entry.id   AF-A0A258CP07-F1
#
_cell.length_a   1.000
_cell.length_b   1.000
_cell.length_c   1.000
_cell.angle_alpha   90.00
_cell.angle_beta   90.00
_cell.angle_gamma   90.00
#
_symmetry.space_group_name_H-M   'P 1'
#
loop_
_entity.id
_entity.type
_entity.pdbx_description
1 polymer ?
#
loop_
_entity_poly.entity_id
_entity_poly.type
_entity_poly.pdbx_seq_one_letter_code
_entity_poly.pdbx_strand_id
1 'polypeptide(L)'
;MQADRMTVEIVNAAGLGPGERAAWRDLRAADPSLASPYFDLRFIEIAAQIAPGAQLAIVREGDAVRGFLPFQKRDAKALAGE
;
A
#
# COMPACT_ATOMS: atom_id res chain seq x y z
N MET A 1 -22.57 5.87 19.41
CA MET A 1 -21.43 6.15 18.52
C MET A 1 -21.12 4.85 17.81
N GLN A 2 -21.49 4.71 16.54
CA GLN A 2 -21.08 3.54 15.76
C GLN A 2 -19.57 3.67 15.57
N ALA A 3 -18.78 2.71 16.07
CA ALA A 3 -17.36 2.68 15.74
C ALA A 3 -17.27 2.47 14.23
N ASP A 4 -16.70 3.43 13.52
CA ASP A 4 -16.45 3.23 12.10
C ASP A 4 -15.47 2.06 11.96
N ARG A 5 -15.84 1.09 11.12
CA ARG A 5 -15.16 -0.21 11.07
C ARG A 5 -13.93 -0.07 10.18
N MET A 6 -12.75 -0.16 10.77
CA MET A 6 -11.52 -0.26 9.99
C MET A 6 -11.50 -1.57 9.19
N THR A 7 -11.20 -1.46 7.90
CA THR A 7 -10.98 -2.61 7.01
C THR A 7 -9.62 -2.49 6.33
N VAL A 8 -9.06 -3.64 5.96
CA VAL A 8 -7.79 -3.72 5.23
C VAL A 8 -7.99 -4.61 4.02
N GLU A 9 -7.71 -4.05 2.85
CA GLU A 9 -7.73 -4.78 1.59
C GLU A 9 -6.30 -4.93 1.07
N ILE A 10 -5.96 -6.11 0.55
CA ILE A 10 -4.65 -6.38 -0.05
C ILE A 10 -4.83 -6.47 -1.56
N VAL A 11 -4.15 -5.56 -2.28
CA VAL A 11 -4.18 -5.48 -3.73
C VAL A 11 -2.78 -5.58 -4.33
N ASN A 12 -2.70 -5.79 -5.65
CA ASN A 12 -1.49 -5.49 -6.40
C ASN A 12 -1.42 -3.98 -6.65
N ALA A 13 -0.21 -3.38 -6.67
CA ALA A 13 -0.04 -1.97 -6.98
C ALA A 13 -0.67 -1.57 -8.34
N ALA A 14 -0.64 -2.46 -9.33
CA ALA A 14 -1.29 -2.25 -10.63
C ALA A 14 -2.82 -2.19 -10.55
N GLY A 15 -3.42 -2.67 -9.45
CA GLY A 15 -4.86 -2.63 -9.20
C GLY A 15 -5.36 -1.31 -8.61
N LEU A 16 -4.49 -0.34 -8.30
CA LEU A 16 -4.92 0.95 -7.78
C LEU A 16 -5.68 1.76 -8.85
N GLY A 17 -6.94 2.08 -8.53
CA GLY A 17 -7.77 2.95 -9.33
C GLY A 17 -7.45 4.44 -9.16
N PRO A 18 -8.14 5.32 -9.91
CA PRO A 18 -7.92 6.76 -9.84
C PRO A 18 -8.16 7.34 -8.43
N GLY A 19 -9.13 6.81 -7.70
CA GLY A 19 -9.48 7.26 -6.35
C GLY A 19 -8.36 6.99 -5.35
N GLU A 20 -7.81 5.77 -5.32
CA GLU A 20 -6.70 5.46 -4.42
C GLU A 20 -5.41 6.17 -4.78
N ARG A 21 -5.14 6.37 -6.08
CA ARG A 21 -4.00 7.17 -6.55
C ARG A 21 -4.09 8.61 -6.05
N ALA A 22 -5.27 9.21 -6.11
CA ALA A 22 -5.53 10.53 -5.55
C ALA A 22 -5.31 10.53 -4.03
N ALA A 23 -5.91 9.57 -3.32
CA ALA A 23 -5.76 9.47 -1.86
C ALA A 23 -4.30 9.30 -1.42
N TRP A 24 -3.47 8.56 -2.16
CA TRP A 24 -2.04 8.44 -1.87
C TRP A 24 -1.31 9.77 -1.96
N ARG A 25 -1.55 10.51 -3.05
CA ARG A 25 -0.96 11.84 -3.24
C ARG A 25 -1.38 12.77 -2.11
N ASP A 26 -2.66 12.77 -1.76
CA ASP A 26 -3.20 13.66 -0.73
C ASP A 26 -2.63 13.29 0.65
N LEU A 27 -2.47 12.00 0.94
CA LEU A 27 -1.84 11.50 2.17
C LEU A 27 -0.35 11.91 2.27
N ARG A 28 0.41 11.81 1.16
CA ARG A 28 1.80 12.31 1.11
C ARG A 28 1.90 13.83 1.22
N ALA A 29 0.93 14.57 0.69
CA ALA A 29 0.91 16.03 0.77
C ALA A 29 0.56 16.52 2.19
N ALA A 30 -0.25 15.76 2.92
CA ALA A 30 -0.68 16.09 4.28
C ALA A 30 0.41 15.86 5.35
N ASP A 31 1.31 14.89 5.12
CA ASP A 31 2.36 14.53 6.08
C ASP A 31 3.76 14.52 5.44
N PRO A 32 4.61 15.51 5.75
CA PRO A 32 5.98 15.58 5.23
C PRO A 32 6.85 14.37 5.56
N SER A 33 6.54 13.59 6.60
CA SER A 33 7.28 12.36 6.93
C SER A 33 7.10 11.27 5.86
N LEU A 34 6.03 11.38 5.05
CA LEU A 34 5.72 10.47 3.95
C LEU A 34 6.27 10.95 2.60
N ALA A 35 7.08 12.01 2.59
CA ALA A 35 7.69 12.56 1.39
C ALA A 35 8.81 11.67 0.81
N SER A 36 9.29 10.67 1.56
CA SER A 36 10.36 9.76 1.14
C SER A 36 10.13 9.21 -0.28
N PRO A 37 11.16 9.21 -1.16
CA PRO A 37 11.06 8.63 -2.49
C PRO A 37 10.65 7.15 -2.49
N TYR A 38 10.98 6.40 -1.43
CA TYR A 38 10.61 5.00 -1.26
C TYR A 38 9.10 4.79 -1.00
N PHE A 39 8.39 5.86 -0.64
CA PHE A 39 6.94 5.85 -0.48
C PHE A 39 6.22 6.60 -1.62
N ASP A 40 6.95 7.00 -2.66
CA ASP A 40 6.35 7.54 -3.89
C ASP A 40 5.66 6.40 -4.67
N LEU A 41 4.44 6.65 -5.16
CA LEU A 41 3.68 5.64 -5.87
C LEU A 41 4.43 5.12 -7.12
N ARG A 42 5.20 5.96 -7.81
CA ARG A 42 5.99 5.53 -8.99
C ARG A 42 7.06 4.52 -8.60
N PHE A 43 7.69 4.73 -7.44
CA PHE A 43 8.67 3.77 -6.92
C PHE A 43 7.99 2.43 -6.62
N ILE A 44 6.83 2.47 -5.94
CA ILE A 44 6.06 1.27 -5.60
C ILE A 44 5.59 0.51 -6.84
N GLU A 45 5.09 1.21 -7.87
CA GLU A 45 4.65 0.60 -9.13
C GLU A 45 5.79 -0.11 -9.86
N ILE A 46 7.00 0.45 -9.85
CA ILE A 46 8.19 -0.19 -10.44
C ILE A 46 8.65 -1.36 -9.58
N ALA A 47 8.75 -1.17 -8.27
CA ALA A 47 9.18 -2.21 -7.34
C ALA A 47 8.26 -3.45 -7.41
N ALA A 48 6.96 -3.25 -7.56
CA ALA A 48 5.98 -4.33 -7.68
C ALA A 48 6.13 -5.19 -8.95
N GLN A 49 6.76 -4.66 -10.00
CA GLN A 49 7.05 -5.41 -11.22
C GLN A 49 8.28 -6.33 -11.06
N ILE A 50 9.14 -6.02 -10.10
CA ILE A 50 10.45 -6.68 -9.93
C ILE A 50 10.44 -7.64 -8.75
N ALA A 51 9.82 -7.25 -7.64
CA ALA A 51 9.86 -8.00 -6.38
C ALA A 51 8.72 -9.03 -6.32
N PRO A 52 9.03 -10.35 -6.32
CA PRO A 52 8.01 -11.37 -6.14
C PRO A 52 7.31 -11.21 -4.79
N GLY A 53 5.98 -11.33 -4.78
CA GLY A 53 5.18 -11.17 -3.57
C GLY A 53 4.97 -9.72 -3.12
N ALA A 54 5.38 -8.73 -3.91
CA ALA A 54 5.05 -7.33 -3.66
C ALA A 54 3.52 -7.12 -3.69
N GLN A 55 2.99 -6.61 -2.58
CA GLN A 55 1.58 -6.32 -2.40
C GLN A 55 1.42 -4.97 -1.72
N LEU A 56 0.19 -4.47 -1.75
CA LEU A 56 -0.18 -3.21 -1.14
C LEU A 56 -1.41 -3.41 -0.28
N ALA A 57 -1.31 -3.04 0.99
CA ALA A 57 -2.47 -2.96 1.88
C ALA A 57 -3.06 -1.56 1.84
N ILE A 58 -4.37 -1.47 1.69
CA ILE A 58 -5.16 -0.24 1.75
C ILE A 58 -5.99 -0.30 3.03
N VAL A 59 -5.78 0.67 3.92
CA VAL A 59 -6.54 0.80 5.16
C VAL A 59 -7.70 1.75 4.90
N ARG A 60 -8.93 1.32 5.21
CA ARG A 60 -10.14 2.13 5.06
C ARG A 60 -10.89 2.26 6.38
N GLU A 61 -11.54 3.40 6.54
CA GLU A 61 -12.56 3.68 7.55
C GLU A 61 -13.81 4.08 6.77
N GLY A 62 -14.80 3.19 6.71
CA GLY A 62 -15.90 3.27 5.76
C GLY A 62 -15.38 3.28 4.31
N ASP A 63 -15.76 4.31 3.55
CA ASP A 63 -15.28 4.52 2.18
C ASP A 63 -13.93 5.28 2.13
N ALA A 64 -13.54 5.94 3.23
CA ALA A 64 -12.37 6.79 3.28
C ALA A 64 -11.08 5.97 3.39
N VAL A 65 -10.12 6.22 2.49
CA VAL A 65 -8.77 5.68 2.63
C VAL A 65 -8.04 6.40 3.75
N ARG A 66 -7.57 5.64 4.73
CA ARG A 66 -6.80 6.12 5.90
C ARG A 66 -5.32 5.83 5.80
N GLY A 67 -4.89 4.92 4.93
CA GLY A 67 -3.48 4.60 4.80
C GLY A 67 -3.15 3.58 3.73
N PHE A 68 -1.86 3.52 3.43
CA PHE A 68 -1.27 2.58 2.51
C PHE A 68 -0.05 1.93 3.16
N LEU A 69 0.11 0.63 2.98
CA LEU A 69 1.31 -0.08 3.39
C LEU A 69 1.78 -0.96 2.24
N PRO A 70 2.83 -0.56 1.51
CA PRO A 70 3.54 -1.45 0.60
C PRO A 70 4.30 -2.49 1.42
N PHE A 71 4.19 -3.75 1.03
CA PHE A 71 4.91 -4.84 1.70
C PHE A 71 5.23 -5.95 0.72
N GLN A 72 6.20 -6.78 1.08
CA GLN A 72 6.51 -7.99 0.34
C GLN A 72 6.11 -9.19 1.17
N LYS A 73 5.21 -10.03 0.66
CA LYS A 73 4.99 -11.37 1.22
C LYS A 73 6.21 -12.21 0.90
N ARG A 74 6.85 -12.74 1.93
CA ARG A 74 7.91 -13.74 1.80
C ARG A 74 7.26 -15.10 2.03
N ASP A 75 7.35 -15.98 1.04
CA ASP A 75 6.93 -17.36 1.25
C ASP A 75 7.83 -18.00 2.32
N ALA A 76 7.23 -18.66 3.31
CA ALA A 76 7.97 -19.31 4.40
C ALA A 76 8.97 -20.38 3.90
N LYS A 77 8.81 -20.87 2.66
CA LYS A 77 9.70 -21.85 2.04
C LYS A 77 11.02 -21.27 1.52
N ALA A 78 11.12 -19.95 1.31
CA ALA A 78 12.36 -19.30 0.87
C ALA A 78 13.44 -19.22 1.96
N LEU A 79 13.10 -19.58 3.21
CA LEU A 79 14.03 -19.70 4.34
C LEU A 79 14.41 -21.17 4.64
N ALA A 80 13.86 -22.13 3.89
CA ALA A 80 14.16 -23.56 4.02
C ALA A 80 15.01 -24.06 2.84
N GLY A 81 15.95 -23.24 2.39
CA GLY A 81 17.04 -23.66 1.54
C GLY A 81 18.28 -23.83 2.39
N GLU A 82 18.48 -25.04 2.92
CA GLU A 82 19.71 -25.85 3.03
C GLU A 82 19.35 -27.23 3.59
#